data_AF-A0A1U7PZ55-F1
#
_entry.id   AF-A0A1U7PZ55-F1
#
_cell.length_a   1.000
_cell.length_b   1.000
_cell.length_c   1.000
_cell.angle_alpha   90.00
_cell.angle_beta   90.00
_cell.angle_gamma   90.00
#
_symmetry.space_group_name_H-M   'P 1'
#
loop_
_entity.id
_entity.type
_entity.pdbx_description
1 polymer ?
#
loop_
_entity_poly.entity_id
_entity_poly.type
_entity_poly.pdbx_seq_one_letter_code
_entity_poly.pdbx_strand_id
1 'polypeptide(L)'
;MKVSNQTQIRLLLCGYLILLLIDIVFLKFGSIVIAVNQSLLYTVFALTALFIIWRISLLRSFELETTEHIFSIKYGHPLSGELKQIIEVPLQKILFLKIEKGLINNFLIVSINSKKGMKNFYFRTGLLSDKELETLKTITKLGNIAELDLT
;
A
#
# COMPACT_ATOMS: atom_id res chain seq x y z
N MET A 1 19.31 -0.77 -1.38
CA MET A 1 18.33 -1.25 -0.38
C MET A 1 16.94 -1.30 -1.00
N LYS A 2 16.13 -2.31 -0.65
CA LYS A 2 14.78 -2.52 -1.19
C LYS A 2 13.79 -2.69 -0.04
N VAL A 3 12.67 -1.96 -0.09
CA VAL A 3 11.57 -2.09 0.87
C VAL A 3 10.28 -2.31 0.09
N SER A 4 9.51 -3.36 0.42
CA SER A 4 8.30 -3.70 -0.32
C SER A 4 7.22 -4.23 0.59
N ASN A 5 5.99 -3.74 0.48
CA ASN A 5 4.86 -4.26 1.25
C ASN A 5 4.15 -5.45 0.56
N GLN A 6 4.68 -5.92 -0.58
CA GLN A 6 3.97 -6.83 -1.47
C GLN A 6 3.50 -8.12 -0.78
N THR A 7 4.32 -8.69 0.11
CA THR A 7 4.00 -9.93 0.81
C THR A 7 2.78 -9.75 1.72
N GLN A 8 2.73 -8.64 2.47
CA GLN A 8 1.61 -8.34 3.36
C GLN A 8 0.33 -8.06 2.58
N ILE A 9 0.43 -7.29 1.50
CA ILE A 9 -0.72 -6.99 0.64
C ILE A 9 -1.25 -8.27 -0.04
N ARG A 10 -0.37 -9.19 -0.47
CA ARG A 10 -0.78 -10.49 -1.01
C ARG A 10 -1.50 -11.34 0.04
N LEU A 11 -1.02 -11.34 1.28
CA LEU A 11 -1.67 -12.05 2.38
C LEU A 11 -3.04 -11.46 2.70
N LEU A 12 -3.17 -10.13 2.74
CA LEU A 12 -4.46 -9.45 2.93
C LEU A 12 -5.44 -9.75 1.79
N LEU A 13 -4.98 -9.71 0.53
CA LEU A 13 -5.77 -10.09 -0.63
C LEU A 13 -6.30 -11.52 -0.51
N CYS A 14 -5.42 -12.46 -0.15
CA CYS A 14 -5.80 -13.86 0.08
C CYS A 14 -6.86 -13.98 1.18
N GLY A 15 -6.69 -13.26 2.29
CA GLY A 15 -7.67 -13.20 3.37
C GLY A 15 -9.04 -12.69 2.91
N TYR A 16 -9.09 -11.64 2.09
CA TYR A 16 -10.35 -11.14 1.52
C TYR A 16 -11.01 -12.11 0.55
N LEU A 17 -10.23 -12.84 -0.26
CA LEU A 17 -10.76 -13.88 -1.14
C LEU A 17 -11.37 -15.05 -0.35
N ILE A 18 -10.71 -15.47 0.74
CA ILE A 18 -11.25 -16.51 1.64
C ILE A 18 -12.54 -16.02 2.30
N LEU A 19 -12.62 -14.76 2.73
CA LEU A 19 -13.84 -14.18 3.28
C LEU A 19 -15.00 -14.20 2.28
N LEU A 20 -14.74 -13.88 1.00
CA LEU A 20 -15.77 -14.01 -0.05
C LEU A 20 -16.23 -15.45 -0.23
N LEU A 21 -15.32 -16.42 -0.18
CA LEU A 21 -15.69 -17.84 -0.26
C LEU A 21 -16.56 -18.26 0.93
N ILE A 22 -16.21 -17.84 2.14
CA ILE A 22 -17.01 -18.10 3.34
C ILE A 22 -18.40 -17.47 3.20
N ASP A 23 -18.50 -16.25 2.68
CA ASP A 23 -19.77 -15.55 2.47
C ASP A 23 -20.68 -16.30 1.47
N ILE A 24 -20.10 -16.82 0.39
CA ILE A 24 -20.81 -17.66 -0.59
C ILE A 24 -21.31 -18.97 0.05
N VAL A 25 -20.47 -19.62 0.84
CA VAL A 25 -20.84 -20.84 1.57
C VAL A 25 -21.96 -20.53 2.56
N PHE A 26 -21.86 -19.43 3.31
CA PHE A 26 -22.87 -18.98 4.25
C PHE A 26 -24.21 -18.72 3.56
N LEU A 27 -24.23 -18.07 2.39
CA LEU A 27 -25.44 -17.89 1.60
C LEU A 27 -26.11 -19.22 1.23
N LYS A 28 -25.31 -20.20 0.78
CA LYS A 28 -25.81 -21.53 0.42
C LYS A 28 -26.40 -22.27 1.62
N PHE A 29 -25.66 -22.33 2.73
CA PHE A 29 -26.13 -22.98 3.96
C PHE A 29 -27.34 -22.25 4.56
N GLY A 30 -27.32 -20.93 4.60
CA GLY A 30 -28.41 -20.10 5.12
C GLY A 30 -29.72 -20.31 4.36
N SER A 31 -29.65 -20.46 3.03
CA SER A 31 -30.83 -20.72 2.20
C SER A 31 -31.46 -22.10 2.39
N ILE A 32 -30.69 -23.08 2.89
CA ILE A 32 -31.16 -24.47 3.10
C ILE A 32 -31.62 -24.69 4.54
N VAL A 33 -30.87 -24.17 5.51
CA VAL A 33 -31.00 -24.55 6.94
C VAL A 33 -31.83 -23.55 7.73
N ILE A 34 -31.84 -22.27 7.33
CA ILE A 34 -32.39 -21.19 8.14
C ILE A 34 -33.73 -20.74 7.55
N ALA A 35 -34.81 -20.79 8.35
CA ALA A 35 -36.13 -20.25 8.01
C ALA A 35 -36.16 -18.70 8.11
N VAL A 36 -35.15 -18.04 7.56
CA VAL A 36 -35.06 -16.58 7.49
C VAL A 36 -35.62 -16.10 6.15
N ASN A 37 -36.18 -14.89 6.14
CA ASN A 37 -36.63 -14.26 4.92
C ASN A 37 -35.49 -14.20 3.88
N GLN A 38 -35.71 -14.85 2.74
CA GLN A 38 -34.71 -14.94 1.67
C GLN A 38 -34.23 -13.55 1.23
N SER A 39 -35.11 -12.55 1.18
CA SER A 39 -34.74 -11.18 0.80
C SER A 39 -33.69 -10.61 1.76
N LEU A 40 -33.85 -10.79 3.07
CA LEU A 40 -32.88 -10.30 4.06
C LEU A 40 -31.53 -11.00 3.92
N LEU A 41 -31.53 -12.32 3.70
CA LEU A 41 -30.30 -13.10 3.52
C LEU A 41 -29.50 -12.61 2.30
N TYR A 42 -30.16 -12.43 1.15
CA TYR A 42 -29.50 -11.91 -0.06
C TYR A 42 -29.04 -10.47 0.09
N THR A 43 -29.79 -9.62 0.80
CA THR A 43 -29.38 -8.24 1.06
C THR A 43 -28.12 -8.17 1.92
N VAL A 44 -28.05 -8.95 3.01
CA VAL A 44 -26.86 -9.00 3.86
C VAL A 44 -25.65 -9.47 3.07
N PHE A 45 -25.79 -10.56 2.31
CA PHE A 45 -24.74 -11.08 1.43
C PHE A 45 -24.27 -10.04 0.40
N ALA A 46 -25.20 -9.33 -0.23
CA ALA A 46 -24.84 -8.31 -1.22
C ALA A 46 -24.05 -7.16 -0.59
N LEU A 47 -24.42 -6.73 0.62
CA LEU A 47 -23.71 -5.68 1.35
C LEU A 47 -22.32 -6.12 1.80
N THR A 48 -22.17 -7.34 2.31
CA THR A 48 -20.87 -7.90 2.72
C THR A 48 -19.96 -8.09 1.52
N ALA A 49 -20.45 -8.67 0.42
CA ALA A 49 -19.70 -8.83 -0.81
C ALA A 49 -19.25 -7.48 -1.39
N LEU A 50 -20.14 -6.48 -1.45
CA LEU A 50 -19.83 -5.14 -1.94
C LEU A 50 -18.76 -4.47 -1.09
N PHE A 51 -18.86 -4.59 0.24
CA PHE A 51 -17.84 -4.09 1.16
C PHE A 51 -16.48 -4.75 0.93
N ILE A 52 -16.42 -6.08 0.77
CA ILE A 52 -15.16 -6.80 0.53
C ILE A 52 -14.55 -6.41 -0.83
N ILE A 53 -15.37 -6.33 -1.88
CA ILE A 53 -14.91 -5.92 -3.22
C ILE A 53 -14.34 -4.51 -3.19
N TRP A 54 -14.99 -3.57 -2.48
CA TRP A 54 -14.43 -2.24 -2.25
C TRP A 54 -13.09 -2.34 -1.51
N ARG A 55 -13.00 -3.10 -0.42
CA ARG A 55 -11.72 -3.25 0.30
C ARG A 55 -10.60 -3.79 -0.58
N ILE A 56 -10.89 -4.76 -1.46
CA ILE A 56 -9.92 -5.29 -2.43
C ILE A 56 -9.48 -4.21 -3.41
N SER A 57 -10.39 -3.41 -3.97
CA SER A 57 -10.06 -2.37 -4.97
C SER A 57 -9.17 -1.25 -4.42
N LEU A 58 -9.18 -1.04 -3.11
CA LEU A 58 -8.30 -0.08 -2.42
C LEU A 58 -6.91 -0.63 -2.11
N LEU A 59 -6.66 -1.94 -2.26
CA LEU A 59 -5.35 -2.52 -2.01
C LEU A 59 -4.32 -1.98 -3.01
N ARG A 60 -3.15 -1.61 -2.48
CA ARG A 60 -2.04 -1.08 -3.27
C ARG A 60 -0.73 -1.70 -2.79
N SER A 61 0.02 -2.22 -3.74
CA SER A 61 1.38 -2.68 -3.55
C SER A 61 2.34 -1.51 -3.76
N PHE A 62 3.31 -1.39 -2.86
CA PHE A 62 4.34 -0.39 -2.80
C PHE A 62 5.70 -1.05 -2.77
N GLU A 63 6.62 -0.51 -3.56
CA GLU A 63 8.02 -0.91 -3.56
C GLU A 63 8.89 0.33 -3.70
N LEU A 64 9.88 0.42 -2.82
CA LEU A 64 10.90 1.45 -2.82
C LEU A 64 12.25 0.77 -3.02
N GLU A 65 12.96 1.23 -4.04
CA GLU A 65 14.31 0.79 -4.35
C GLU A 65 15.23 2.01 -4.30
N THR A 66 16.28 1.90 -3.48
CA THR A 66 17.32 2.92 -3.38
C THR A 66 18.65 2.27 -3.74
N THR A 67 19.24 2.74 -4.83
CA THR A 67 20.62 2.43 -5.22
C THR A 67 21.53 3.61 -4.86
N GLU A 68 22.83 3.52 -5.15
CA GLU A 68 23.81 4.57 -4.81
C GLU A 68 23.48 5.92 -5.46
N HIS A 69 22.83 5.91 -6.63
CA HIS A 69 22.57 7.13 -7.39
C HIS A 69 21.10 7.37 -7.67
N ILE A 70 20.24 6.34 -7.58
CA ILE A 70 18.85 6.40 -8.01
C ILE A 70 17.93 6.01 -6.86
N PHE A 71 16.88 6.81 -6.72
CA PHE A 71 15.74 6.54 -5.87
C PHE A 71 14.52 6.26 -6.75
N SER A 72 13.96 5.07 -6.61
CA SER A 72 12.84 4.59 -7.41
C SER A 72 11.67 4.17 -6.51
N ILE A 73 10.48 4.61 -6.89
CA ILE A 73 9.23 4.21 -6.25
C ILE A 73 8.34 3.57 -7.32
N LYS A 74 7.92 2.34 -7.04
CA LYS A 74 6.98 1.59 -7.86
C LYS A 74 5.68 1.34 -7.09
N TYR A 75 4.57 1.40 -7.83
CA TYR A 75 3.22 1.21 -7.31
C TYR A 75 2.40 0.36 -8.26
N GLY A 76 1.53 -0.47 -7.69
CA GLY A 76 0.62 -1.28 -8.48
C GLY A 76 -0.53 -1.81 -7.66
N HIS A 77 -1.53 -2.37 -8.34
CA HIS A 77 -2.54 -3.19 -7.69
C HIS A 77 -1.98 -4.62 -7.54
N PRO A 78 -2.18 -5.33 -6.42
CA PRO A 78 -1.63 -6.67 -6.22
C PRO A 78 -2.06 -7.69 -7.28
N LEU A 79 -3.25 -7.53 -7.87
CA LEU A 79 -3.73 -8.39 -8.96
C LEU A 79 -3.06 -8.11 -10.32
N SER A 80 -2.43 -6.95 -10.49
CA SER A 80 -1.84 -6.57 -11.79
C SER A 80 -0.53 -7.31 -12.07
N GLY A 81 0.08 -7.96 -11.07
CA GLY A 81 1.38 -8.64 -11.17
C GLY A 81 2.57 -7.68 -11.31
N GLU A 82 2.40 -6.60 -12.05
CA GLU A 82 3.44 -5.62 -12.36
C GLU A 82 3.28 -4.35 -11.53
N LEU A 83 4.41 -3.87 -10.96
CA LEU A 83 4.47 -2.56 -10.35
C LEU A 83 4.91 -1.55 -11.40
N LYS A 84 4.09 -0.51 -11.59
CA LYS A 84 4.45 0.61 -12.46
C LYS A 84 5.38 1.55 -11.70
N GLN A 85 6.50 1.88 -12.32
CA GLN A 85 7.40 2.90 -11.80
C GLN A 85 6.72 4.28 -11.88
N ILE A 86 6.56 4.93 -10.73
CA ILE A 86 5.92 6.25 -10.64
C ILE A 86 6.98 7.35 -10.56
N ILE A 87 8.03 7.12 -9.78
CA ILE A 87 9.14 8.06 -9.63
C ILE A 87 10.44 7.33 -9.82
N GLU A 88 11.31 7.97 -10.59
CA GLU A 88 12.73 7.67 -10.65
C GLU A 88 13.47 9.01 -10.62
N VAL A 89 14.24 9.24 -9.57
CA VAL A 89 15.03 10.46 -9.44
C VAL A 89 16.43 10.17 -8.93
N PRO A 90 17.44 10.97 -9.34
CA PRO A 90 18.73 10.93 -8.71
C PRO A 90 18.61 11.25 -7.22
N LEU A 91 19.35 10.52 -6.37
CA LEU A 91 19.34 10.71 -4.92
C LEU A 91 19.65 12.17 -4.54
N GLN A 92 20.56 12.79 -5.29
CA GLN A 92 21.01 14.19 -5.13
C GLN A 92 19.89 15.23 -5.27
N LYS A 93 18.77 14.88 -5.92
CA LYS A 93 17.63 15.79 -6.09
C LYS A 93 16.61 15.67 -4.96
N ILE A 94 16.75 14.70 -4.08
CA ILE A 94 15.86 14.51 -2.95
C ILE A 94 16.30 15.46 -1.84
N LEU A 95 15.40 16.34 -1.43
CA LEU A 95 15.62 17.28 -0.34
C LEU A 95 15.36 16.59 1.00
N PHE A 96 14.19 15.97 1.14
CA PHE A 96 13.85 15.25 2.36
C PHE A 96 12.89 14.09 2.10
N LEU A 97 12.99 13.09 2.97
CA LEU A 97 12.14 11.91 3.02
C LEU A 97 11.49 11.85 4.40
N LYS A 98 10.16 11.86 4.46
CA LYS A 98 9.42 11.81 5.72
C LYS A 98 8.37 10.71 5.67
N ILE A 99 8.24 9.97 6.78
CA ILE A 99 7.16 9.00 6.96
C ILE A 99 6.16 9.59 7.95
N GLU A 100 4.90 9.68 7.53
CA GLU A 100 3.80 10.10 8.39
C GLU A 100 2.86 8.92 8.65
N LYS A 101 2.58 8.66 9.92
CA LYS A 101 1.65 7.62 10.33
C LYS A 101 0.23 8.20 10.30
N GLY A 102 -0.59 7.71 9.39
CA GLY A 102 -2.04 7.95 9.41
C GLY A 102 -2.75 6.95 10.32
N LEU A 103 -4.07 7.14 10.48
CA LEU A 103 -4.91 6.25 11.30
C LEU A 103 -4.92 4.80 10.80
N ILE A 104 -4.94 4.60 9.48
CA ILE A 104 -5.07 3.28 8.85
C ILE A 104 -3.83 2.93 8.02
N ASN A 105 -3.14 3.94 7.49
CA ASN A 105 -2.03 3.77 6.54
C ASN A 105 -0.87 4.69 6.88
N ASN A 106 0.34 4.25 6.56
CA ASN A 106 1.51 5.11 6.54
C ASN A 106 1.65 5.82 5.18
N PHE A 107 2.20 7.02 5.21
CA PHE A 107 2.48 7.85 4.05
C PHE A 107 3.96 8.15 3.99
N LEU A 108 4.58 7.92 2.84
CA LEU A 108 5.91 8.40 2.51
C LEU A 108 5.77 9.70 1.73
N ILE A 109 6.38 10.75 2.24
CA ILE A 109 6.47 12.07 1.62
C ILE A 109 7.88 12.21 1.09
N VAL A 110 8.00 12.44 -0.21
CA VAL A 110 9.26 12.64 -0.91
C VAL A 110 9.28 14.04 -1.48
N SER A 111 10.23 14.85 -1.04
CA SER A 111 10.38 16.22 -1.53
C SER A 111 11.60 16.31 -2.43
N ILE A 112 11.39 16.84 -3.63
CA ILE A 112 12.38 16.83 -4.70
C ILE A 112 12.62 18.25 -5.15
N ASN A 113 13.89 18.62 -5.30
CA ASN A 113 14.27 19.88 -5.92
C ASN A 113 14.15 19.75 -7.44
N SER A 114 13.26 20.55 -8.03
CA SER A 114 13.09 20.63 -9.48
C SER A 114 13.55 22.00 -9.99
N LYS A 115 13.80 22.11 -11.31
CA LYS A 115 14.14 23.40 -11.94
C LYS A 115 13.10 24.52 -11.69
N LYS A 116 11.86 24.15 -11.32
CA LYS A 116 10.76 25.08 -11.04
C LYS A 116 10.49 25.25 -9.52
N GLY A 117 11.40 24.79 -8.67
CA GLY A 117 11.27 24.78 -7.22
C GLY A 117 10.97 23.40 -6.62
N MET A 118 10.65 23.39 -5.33
CA MET A 118 10.40 22.18 -4.55
C MET A 118 9.06 21.53 -4.91
N LYS A 119 9.06 20.21 -5.11
CA LYS A 119 7.84 19.41 -5.33
C LYS A 119 7.75 18.29 -4.31
N ASN A 120 6.57 18.17 -3.70
CA ASN A 120 6.29 17.12 -2.71
C ASN A 120 5.41 16.04 -3.34
N PHE A 121 5.83 14.79 -3.19
CA PHE A 121 5.11 13.61 -3.66
C PHE A 121 4.67 12.77 -2.47
N TYR A 122 3.40 12.35 -2.48
CA TYR A 122 2.78 11.64 -1.38
C TYR A 122 2.44 10.21 -1.80
N PHE A 123 2.94 9.25 -1.04
CA PHE A 123 2.88 7.83 -1.35
C PHE A 123 2.28 7.04 -0.21
N ARG A 124 1.15 6.35 -0.46
CA ARG A 124 0.55 5.42 0.51
C ARG A 124 1.33 4.11 0.56
N THR A 125 2.22 3.98 1.54
CA THR A 125 3.03 2.75 1.69
C THR A 125 2.22 1.56 2.21
N GLY A 126 0.99 1.79 2.67
CA GLY A 126 0.12 0.77 3.26
C GLY A 126 0.65 0.28 4.61
N LEU A 127 0.34 -0.97 4.93
CA LEU A 127 0.94 -1.68 6.06
C LEU A 127 2.37 -2.09 5.70
N LEU A 128 3.31 -1.71 6.55
CA LEU A 128 4.71 -2.08 6.51
C LEU A 128 5.01 -2.82 7.81
N SER A 129 5.89 -3.82 7.75
CA SER A 129 6.36 -4.50 8.96
C SER A 129 7.28 -3.58 9.73
N ASP A 130 7.45 -3.83 11.03
CA ASP A 130 8.34 -3.01 11.87
C ASP A 130 9.77 -2.98 11.31
N LYS A 131 10.27 -4.10 10.78
CA LYS A 131 11.59 -4.20 10.11
C LYS A 131 11.67 -3.32 8.85
N GLU A 132 10.64 -3.33 8.01
CA GLU A 132 10.57 -2.51 6.80
C GLU A 132 10.47 -1.02 7.16
N LEU A 133 9.75 -0.70 8.22
CA LEU A 133 9.59 0.65 8.73
C LEU A 133 10.89 1.18 9.35
N GLU A 134 11.65 0.33 10.06
CA GLU A 134 13.01 0.65 10.51
C GLU A 134 13.95 0.88 9.33
N THR A 135 13.90 0.02 8.31
CA THR A 135 14.72 0.18 7.11
C THR A 135 14.40 1.49 6.39
N LEU A 136 13.12 1.83 6.25
CA LEU A 136 12.69 3.11 5.69
C LEU A 136 13.15 4.29 6.55
N LYS A 137 13.08 4.19 7.88
CA LYS A 137 13.60 5.22 8.79
C LYS A 137 15.11 5.42 8.58
N THR A 138 15.87 4.34 8.42
CA THR A 138 17.31 4.42 8.11
C THR A 138 17.55 5.12 6.77
N ILE A 139 16.78 4.79 5.73
CA ILE A 139 16.85 5.46 4.42
C ILE A 139 16.49 6.95 4.55
N THR A 140 15.48 7.31 5.35
CA THR A 140 15.12 8.72 5.56
C THR A 140 16.21 9.50 6.28
N LYS A 141 16.91 8.87 7.24
CA LYS A 141 18.05 9.50 7.92
C LYS A 141 19.21 9.73 6.96
N LEU A 142 19.53 8.76 6.11
CA LEU A 142 20.58 8.89 5.09
C LEU A 142 20.26 10.02 4.09
N GLY A 143 19.00 10.12 3.65
CA GLY A 143 18.55 11.19 2.76
C GLY A 143 18.68 12.58 3.37
N ASN A 144 18.37 12.74 4.66
CA ASN A 144 18.48 14.03 5.35
C ASN A 144 19.94 14.40 5.70
N ILE A 145 20.86 13.44 5.80
CA ILE A 145 22.29 13.72 6.02
C ILE A 145 22.95 14.26 4.74
N ALA A 146 22.51 13.84 3.55
CA ALA A 146 23.02 14.38 2.28
C ALA A 146 22.73 15.89 2.10
N GLU A 147 21.79 16.44 2.88
CA GLU A 147 21.51 17.89 2.92
C GLU A 147 22.63 18.68 3.64
N LEU A 148 23.34 18.07 4.59
CA LEU A 148 24.40 18.70 5.40
C LEU A 148 25.75 18.80 4.67
N ASP A 149 26.02 17.92 3.71
CA ASP A 149 27.28 17.94 2.94
C ASP A 149 27.22 18.87 1.71
N LEU A 150 26.06 19.49 1.42
CA LEU A 150 25.84 20.36 0.27
C LEU A 150 25.66 21.85 0.61
N THR A 151 25.78 22.23 1.89
CA THR A 151 25.81 23.63 2.38
C THR A 151 27.19 23.99 2.89
#